data_AF-A0AAP0JXM6-F1
#
_entry.id   AF-A0AAP0JXM6-F1
#
_cell.length_a   1.000
_cell.length_b   1.000
_cell.length_c   1.000
_cell.angle_alpha   90.00
_cell.angle_beta   90.00
_cell.angle_gamma   90.00
#
_symmetry.space_group_name_H-M   'P 1'
#
loop_
_entity.id
_entity.type
_entity.pdbx_description
1 polymer ?
#
loop_
_entity_poly.entity_id
_entity_poly.type
_entity_poly.pdbx_seq_one_letter_code
_entity_poly.pdbx_strand_id
1 'polypeptide(L)'
;MDSALVLCIYFRFPTVDTTRVLQEIHTDSAFCCRHSFEYSDRDEMMVAHIVGGFDAFIKLPQGWPMLTCALKLISLKSSENHSRAISLSFICKVEEMANSLDVHTRQNLLSFADAIEEILVQQMRSEL
;
A
#
# COMPACT_ATOMS: atom_id res chain seq x y z
N MET A 1 5.19 21.33 -0.27
CA MET A 1 4.22 20.44 0.41
C MET A 1 4.55 19.05 -0.08
N ASP A 2 5.06 18.20 0.82
CA ASP A 2 5.46 16.83 0.47
C ASP A 2 4.27 16.05 -0.08
N SER A 3 4.40 15.56 -1.32
CA SER A 3 3.38 14.76 -2.00
C SER A 3 2.92 13.55 -1.17
N ALA A 4 3.81 13.04 -0.31
CA ALA A 4 3.50 11.96 0.64
C ALA A 4 2.45 12.35 1.69
N LEU A 5 2.46 13.59 2.20
CA LEU A 5 1.47 14.05 3.19
C LEU A 5 0.08 14.18 2.59
N VAL A 6 0.00 14.59 1.32
CA VAL A 6 -1.28 14.77 0.61
C VAL A 6 -1.94 13.41 0.34
N LEU A 7 -1.17 12.39 -0.04
CA LEU A 7 -1.69 11.02 -0.22
C LEU A 7 -2.18 10.43 1.11
N CYS A 8 -1.41 10.56 2.19
CA CYS A 8 -1.80 10.03 3.51
C CYS A 8 -3.14 10.59 4.00
N ILE A 9 -3.38 11.89 3.80
CA ILE A 9 -4.64 12.54 4.21
C ILE A 9 -5.82 12.04 3.36
N TYR A 10 -5.62 11.92 2.04
CA TYR A 10 -6.68 11.49 1.11
C TYR A 10 -7.13 10.04 1.35
N PHE A 11 -6.20 9.14 1.67
CA PHE A 11 -6.52 7.73 1.92
C PHE A 11 -7.06 7.45 3.33
N ARG A 12 -6.80 8.34 4.30
CA ARG A 12 -7.36 8.22 5.65
C ARG A 12 -8.79 8.76 5.76
N PHE A 13 -9.14 9.77 4.97
CA PHE A 13 -10.46 10.41 5.01
C PHE A 13 -11.03 10.64 3.59
N PRO A 14 -11.59 9.59 2.94
CA PRO A 14 -12.07 9.70 1.55
C PRO A 14 -13.32 10.59 1.38
N THR A 15 -13.95 11.06 2.46
CA THR A 15 -15.25 11.76 2.42
C THR A 15 -15.25 13.18 2.99
N VAL A 16 -14.09 13.77 3.32
CA VAL A 16 -14.05 15.11 3.93
C VAL A 16 -13.50 16.16 2.95
N ASP A 17 -14.31 17.20 2.78
CA ASP A 17 -14.00 18.44 2.06
C ASP A 17 -12.59 18.94 2.45
N THR A 18 -11.67 18.90 1.48
CA THR A 18 -10.21 19.00 1.64
C THR A 18 -9.70 20.31 2.25
N THR A 19 -10.59 21.28 2.47
CA THR A 19 -10.25 22.64 2.92
C THR A 19 -10.20 22.81 4.44
N ARG A 20 -10.80 21.92 5.25
CA ARG A 20 -10.81 22.08 6.73
C ARG A 20 -9.77 21.25 7.48
N VAL A 21 -9.22 20.23 6.84
CA VAL A 21 -8.29 19.29 7.50
C VAL A 21 -6.86 19.85 7.60
N LEU A 22 -6.48 20.77 6.70
CA LEU A 22 -5.12 21.34 6.67
C LEU A 22 -4.78 22.20 7.90
N GLN A 23 -5.78 22.74 8.60
CA GLN A 23 -5.56 23.66 9.73
C GLN A 23 -5.46 22.96 11.09
N GLU A 24 -5.96 21.72 11.20
CA GLU A 24 -5.93 20.93 12.45
C GLU A 24 -4.67 20.05 12.58
N ILE A 25 -3.94 19.83 11.48
CA ILE A 25 -2.74 18.98 11.44
C ILE A 25 -1.48 19.73 11.90
N HIS A 26 -1.53 21.06 12.12
CA HIS A 26 -0.38 21.86 12.53
C HIS A 26 0.10 21.56 13.96
N THR A 27 -0.69 20.88 14.80
CA THR A 27 -0.37 20.79 16.24
C THR A 27 -0.49 19.39 16.86
N ASP A 28 -0.84 18.35 16.11
CA ASP A 28 -0.77 16.97 16.61
C ASP A 28 -0.82 15.95 15.45
N SER A 29 0.31 15.63 14.82
CA SER A 29 0.36 14.42 14.00
C SER A 29 1.75 13.82 13.88
N ALA A 30 2.16 13.14 14.95
CA ALA A 30 3.02 11.97 14.84
C ALA A 30 2.29 10.78 14.16
N PHE A 31 1.34 11.00 13.23
CA PHE A 31 0.55 9.95 12.59
C PHE A 31 1.25 9.44 11.34
N CYS A 32 2.38 8.79 11.63
CA CYS A 32 3.27 8.08 10.73
C CYS A 32 2.51 6.92 10.06
N CYS A 33 2.07 7.09 8.81
CA CYS A 33 1.77 5.93 8.00
C CYS A 33 3.06 5.12 7.89
N ARG A 34 3.04 3.85 8.30
CA ARG A 34 4.23 2.98 8.27
C ARG A 34 4.74 2.76 6.85
N HIS A 35 3.88 3.00 5.86
CA HIS A 35 4.14 2.86 4.44
C HIS A 35 4.12 4.22 3.74
N SER A 36 5.07 4.44 2.83
CA SER A 36 4.97 5.53 1.86
C SER A 36 4.34 5.04 0.57
N PHE A 37 3.62 5.92 -0.13
CA PHE A 37 2.91 5.59 -1.36
C PHE A 37 3.30 6.55 -2.48
N GLU A 38 3.50 6.01 -3.67
CA GLU A 38 3.79 6.75 -4.90
C GLU A 38 2.77 6.37 -5.98
N TYR A 39 2.15 7.36 -6.61
CA TYR A 39 1.19 7.14 -7.69
C TYR A 39 1.85 7.33 -9.07
N SER A 40 1.69 6.34 -9.95
CA SER A 40 2.05 6.42 -11.36
C SER A 40 0.78 6.58 -12.21
N ASP A 41 0.58 7.78 -12.74
CA ASP A 41 -0.54 8.08 -13.64
C ASP A 41 -0.47 7.30 -14.96
N ARG A 42 0.76 7.04 -15.45
CA ARG A 42 1.00 6.30 -16.69
C ARG A 42 0.45 4.88 -16.64
N ASP A 43 0.57 4.23 -15.49
CA ASP A 43 0.26 2.80 -15.32
C ASP A 43 -1.00 2.57 -14.46
N GLU A 44 -1.69 3.66 -14.06
CA GLU A 44 -2.81 3.65 -13.12
C GLU A 44 -2.52 2.79 -11.88
N MET A 45 -1.33 2.97 -11.33
CA MET A 45 -0.75 2.08 -10.32
C MET A 45 -0.26 2.88 -9.12
N MET A 46 -0.46 2.30 -7.94
CA MET A 46 0.11 2.77 -6.70
C MET A 46 1.28 1.87 -6.32
N VAL A 47 2.43 2.45 -6.00
CA VAL A 47 3.55 1.76 -5.40
C VAL A 47 3.50 2.03 -3.89
N ALA A 48 3.43 0.98 -3.09
CA ALA A 48 3.53 1.07 -1.65
C ALA A 48 4.91 0.58 -1.21
N HIS A 49 5.69 1.47 -0.60
CA HIS A 49 6.96 1.11 0.01
C HIS A 49 6.69 0.54 1.39
N ILE A 50 6.87 -0.76 1.51
CA ILE A 50 6.60 -1.54 2.71
C ILE A 50 7.86 -1.57 3.57
N VAL A 51 7.66 -1.50 4.89
CA VAL A 51 8.73 -1.65 5.87
C VAL A 51 9.36 -3.03 5.70
N GLY A 52 10.69 -3.07 5.58
CA GLY A 52 11.42 -4.31 5.28
C GLY A 52 12.03 -4.39 3.89
N GLY A 53 12.06 -3.28 3.15
CA GLY A 53 12.81 -3.18 1.88
C GLY A 53 12.07 -3.77 0.69
N PHE A 54 10.74 -3.61 0.67
CA PHE A 54 9.87 -4.13 -0.39
C PHE A 54 8.99 -3.04 -0.98
N ASP A 55 8.78 -3.11 -2.28
CA ASP A 55 7.84 -2.29 -3.02
C ASP A 55 6.70 -3.17 -3.55
N ALA A 56 5.48 -2.84 -3.15
CA ALA A 56 4.25 -3.48 -3.60
C ALA A 56 3.59 -2.63 -4.70
N PHE A 57 3.45 -3.24 -5.88
CA PHE A 57 2.85 -2.61 -7.05
C PHE A 57 1.36 -2.96 -7.09
N ILE A 58 0.53 -2.01 -6.71
CA ILE A 58 -0.91 -2.19 -6.51
C ILE A 58 -1.64 -1.51 -7.66
N LYS A 59 -2.43 -2.30 -8.40
CA LYS A 59 -3.30 -1.75 -9.44
C LYS A 59 -4.55 -1.15 -8.83
N LEU A 60 -4.85 0.08 -9.25
CA LEU A 60 -6.09 0.75 -8.92
C LEU A 60 -7.15 0.35 -9.95
N PRO A 61 -8.29 -0.22 -9.55
CA PRO A 61 -9.40 -0.47 -10.47
C PRO A 61 -10.05 0.85 -10.88
N GLN A 62 -10.61 0.90 -12.09
CA GLN A 62 -11.31 2.08 -12.57
C GLN A 62 -12.47 2.45 -11.63
N GLY A 63 -12.55 3.74 -11.29
CA GLY A 63 -13.55 4.28 -10.37
C GLY A 63 -13.23 4.09 -8.89
N TRP A 64 -12.08 3.53 -8.53
CA TRP A 64 -11.54 3.66 -7.16
C TRP A 64 -11.11 5.12 -6.88
N PRO A 65 -11.30 5.67 -5.68
CA PRO A 65 -11.85 5.06 -4.45
C PRO A 65 -13.37 5.17 -4.30
N MET A 66 -14.08 5.75 -5.28
CA MET A 66 -15.52 6.02 -5.20
C MET A 66 -16.38 4.75 -5.28
N LEU A 67 -15.90 3.74 -6.01
CA LEU A 67 -16.53 2.43 -6.11
C LEU A 67 -15.87 1.48 -5.10
N THR A 68 -16.67 0.58 -4.52
CA THR A 68 -16.26 -0.49 -3.58
C THR A 68 -15.41 -1.58 -4.24
N CYS A 69 -14.55 -1.19 -5.18
CA CYS A 69 -13.68 -2.04 -5.95
C CYS A 69 -12.48 -2.49 -5.12
N ALA A 70 -12.18 -3.79 -5.17
CA ALA A 70 -11.01 -4.35 -4.51
C ALA A 70 -9.73 -4.01 -5.28
N LEU A 71 -8.72 -3.51 -4.57
CA LEU A 71 -7.36 -3.37 -5.05
C LEU A 71 -6.74 -4.73 -5.37
N LYS A 72 -5.76 -4.73 -6.25
CA LYS A 72 -5.03 -5.93 -6.66
C LYS A 72 -3.54 -5.71 -6.57
N LEU A 73 -2.84 -6.60 -5.88
CA LEU A 73 -1.38 -6.66 -5.93
C LEU A 73 -0.97 -7.28 -7.26
N ILE A 74 -0.17 -6.55 -8.04
CA ILE A 74 0.30 -6.98 -9.37
C ILE A 74 1.69 -7.59 -9.28
N SER A 75 2.57 -6.96 -8.50
CA SER A 75 3.89 -7.50 -8.27
C SER A 75 4.46 -7.01 -6.96
N LEU A 76 5.41 -7.78 -6.43
CA LEU A 76 6.25 -7.37 -5.32
C LEU A 76 7.72 -7.36 -5.75
N LYS A 77 8.47 -6.32 -5.37
CA LYS A 77 9.91 -6.24 -5.61
C LYS A 77 10.64 -5.90 -4.32
N SER A 78 11.90 -6.32 -4.19
CA SER A 78 12.76 -5.79 -3.14
C SER A 78 13.33 -4.45 -3.58
N SER A 79 13.23 -3.44 -2.71
CA SER A 79 13.77 -2.09 -2.95
C SER A 79 15.24 -1.96 -2.54
N GLU A 80 15.74 -2.88 -1.72
CA GLU A 80 17.15 -2.90 -1.32
C GLU A 80 18.05 -3.51 -2.39
N ASN A 81 19.15 -2.82 -2.72
CA ASN A 81 20.26 -3.36 -3.53
C ASN A 81 20.96 -4.57 -2.88
N HIS A 82 20.53 -4.97 -1.68
CA HIS A 82 20.95 -6.19 -1.01
C HIS A 82 20.15 -7.34 -1.62
N SER A 83 20.69 -7.90 -2.70
CA SER A 83 20.18 -9.04 -3.47
C SER A 83 19.96 -10.33 -2.65
N ARG A 84 19.12 -10.30 -1.62
CA ARG A 84 18.45 -11.51 -1.16
C ARG A 84 17.58 -11.92 -2.34
N ALA A 85 18.05 -12.90 -3.10
CA ALA A 85 17.32 -13.40 -4.25
C ALA A 85 16.02 -14.02 -3.73
N ILE A 86 14.94 -13.26 -3.79
CA ILE A 86 13.62 -13.73 -3.41
C ILE A 86 13.15 -14.64 -4.53
N SER A 87 12.79 -15.85 -4.18
CA SER A 87 12.29 -16.82 -5.15
C SER A 87 11.02 -16.27 -5.81
N LEU A 88 10.88 -16.46 -7.12
CA LEU A 88 9.63 -16.14 -7.82
C LEU A 88 8.43 -16.86 -7.18
N SER A 89 8.64 -18.07 -6.66
CA SER A 89 7.60 -18.82 -5.93
C SER A 89 7.11 -18.10 -4.67
N PHE A 90 8.00 -17.44 -3.92
CA PHE A 90 7.63 -16.62 -2.77
C PHE A 90 6.78 -15.43 -3.22
N ILE A 91 7.23 -14.72 -4.26
CA ILE A 91 6.54 -13.55 -4.80
C ILE A 91 5.13 -13.93 -5.26
N CYS A 92 5.00 -14.98 -6.07
CA CYS A 92 3.70 -15.47 -6.53
C CYS A 92 2.79 -15.87 -5.36
N LYS A 93 3.34 -16.51 -4.33
CA LYS A 93 2.55 -16.92 -3.15
C LYS A 93 2.04 -15.71 -2.37
N VAL A 94 2.87 -14.68 -2.16
CA VAL A 94 2.44 -13.42 -1.52
C VAL A 94 1.36 -12.74 -2.35
N GLU A 95 1.52 -12.67 -3.68
CA GLU A 95 0.53 -12.10 -4.59
C GLU A 95 -0.81 -12.85 -4.50
N GLU A 96 -0.79 -14.18 -4.51
CA GLU A 96 -1.99 -15.01 -4.38
C GLU A 96 -2.69 -14.78 -3.04
N MET A 97 -1.94 -14.77 -1.94
CA MET A 97 -2.49 -14.53 -0.61
C MET A 97 -3.10 -13.13 -0.49
N ALA A 98 -2.39 -12.08 -0.94
CA ALA A 98 -2.88 -10.71 -0.90
C ALA A 98 -4.14 -10.54 -1.74
N ASN A 99 -4.17 -11.14 -2.94
CA ASN A 99 -5.33 -11.07 -3.83
C ASN A 99 -6.48 -12.00 -3.42
N SER A 100 -6.28 -12.85 -2.42
CA SER A 100 -7.33 -13.70 -1.83
C SER A 100 -7.89 -13.13 -0.53
N LEU A 101 -7.33 -12.02 -0.02
CA LEU A 101 -7.87 -11.29 1.12
C LEU A 101 -9.30 -10.83 0.83
N ASP A 102 -10.04 -10.59 1.91
CA ASP A 102 -11.40 -10.10 1.82
C ASP A 102 -11.45 -8.75 1.11
N VAL A 103 -12.59 -8.50 0.47
CA VAL A 103 -12.79 -7.31 -0.35
C VAL A 103 -12.70 -6.02 0.48
N HIS A 104 -13.10 -6.03 1.75
CA HIS A 104 -13.07 -4.84 2.60
C HIS A 104 -11.64 -4.44 2.94
N THR A 105 -10.78 -5.40 3.27
CA THR A 105 -9.34 -5.18 3.47
C THR A 105 -8.69 -4.63 2.20
N ARG A 106 -9.12 -5.13 1.04
CA ARG A 106 -8.60 -4.72 -0.27
C ARG A 106 -9.21 -3.43 -0.82
N GLN A 107 -10.24 -2.86 -0.24
CA GLN A 107 -10.82 -1.58 -0.70
C GLN A 107 -10.00 -0.39 -0.23
N ASN A 108 -9.41 -0.47 0.95
CA ASN A 108 -8.62 0.60 1.53
C ASN A 108 -7.13 0.36 1.26
N LEU A 109 -6.44 1.35 0.72
CA LEU A 109 -5.03 1.23 0.37
C LEU A 109 -4.12 1.01 1.59
N LEU A 110 -4.40 1.68 2.71
CA LEU A 110 -3.62 1.52 3.94
C LEU A 110 -3.83 0.11 4.50
N SER A 111 -5.08 -0.32 4.65
CA SER A 111 -5.41 -1.66 5.14
C SER A 111 -4.83 -2.75 4.24
N PHE A 112 -4.84 -2.54 2.92
CA PHE A 112 -4.25 -3.50 1.99
C PHE A 112 -2.72 -3.54 2.10
N ALA A 113 -2.05 -2.40 2.25
CA ALA A 113 -0.61 -2.35 2.46
C ALA A 113 -0.19 -2.99 3.80
N ASP A 114 -0.92 -2.71 4.88
CA ASP A 114 -0.70 -3.34 6.20
C ASP A 114 -0.83 -4.87 6.09
N ALA A 115 -1.84 -5.37 5.36
CA ALA A 115 -2.05 -6.80 5.18
C ALA A 115 -0.97 -7.45 4.30
N ILE A 116 -0.48 -6.77 3.27
CA ILE A 116 0.66 -7.27 2.46
C ILE A 116 1.92 -7.36 3.33
N GLU A 117 2.19 -6.36 4.17
CA GLU A 117 3.29 -6.41 5.14
C GLU A 117 3.17 -7.64 6.06
N GLU A 118 1.97 -7.88 6.61
CA GLU A 118 1.74 -9.02 7.50
C GLU A 118 1.99 -10.36 6.78
N ILE A 119 1.47 -10.52 5.56
CA ILE A 119 1.70 -11.71 4.73
C ILE A 119 3.20 -11.88 4.48
N LEU A 120 3.93 -10.80 4.17
CA LEU A 120 5.37 -10.85 3.95
C LEU A 120 6.13 -11.35 5.17
N VAL A 121 5.84 -10.78 6.35
CA VAL A 121 6.46 -11.19 7.61
C VAL A 121 6.16 -12.67 7.90
N GLN A 122 4.93 -13.13 7.67
CA GLN A 122 4.54 -14.52 7.87
C GLN A 122 5.27 -15.47 6.91
N GLN A 123 5.35 -15.13 5.61
CA GLN A 123 6.03 -15.97 4.63
C GLN A 123 7.53 -16.01 4.87
N MET A 124 8.17 -14.87 5.19
CA MET A 124 9.60 -14.83 5.48
C MET A 124 9.97 -15.65 6.72
N ARG A 125 9.10 -15.69 7.74
CA ARG A 125 9.29 -16.55 8.92
C ARG A 125 9.12 -18.04 8.62
N SER A 126 8.38 -18.39 7.57
CA SER A 126 8.09 -19.78 7.20
C SER A 126 9.15 -20.37 6.26
N GLU A 127 9.95 -19.54 5.59
CA GLU A 127 11.06 -19.96 4.73
C GLU A 127 12.44 -19.98 5.44
N LEU A 128 12.50 -19.49 6.68
CA LEU A 128 13.66 -19.57 7.58
C LEU A 128 13.69 -20.89 8.35
#